data_AF-A0A371E8R5-F1
#
_entry.id   AF-A0A371E8R5-F1
#
_cell.length_a   1.000
_cell.length_b   1.000
_cell.length_c   1.000
_cell.angle_alpha   90.00
_cell.angle_beta   90.00
_cell.angle_gamma   90.00
#
_symmetry.space_group_name_H-M   'P 1'
#
loop_
_entity.id
_entity.type
_entity.pdbx_description
1 polymer ?
#
loop_
_entity_poly.entity_id
_entity_poly.type
_entity_poly.pdbx_seq_one_letter_code
_entity_poly.pdbx_strand_id
1 'polypeptide(L)'
;MECITDEGMNALGNQIKLGVLRLLRGVSFSDDSFDFNSVAGGFPQLQVFSDMSDLKVGKWKLGNSAMLRLQSLVCKKLDDLPNELWSLTALRKVQVRLSSDSMVHMLGNLEIKNEV
;
A
#
# COMPACT_ATOMS: atom_id res chain seq x y z
N MET A 1 14.15 7.10 -18.80
CA MET A 1 13.94 5.90 -17.98
C MET A 1 12.45 5.81 -17.75
N GLU A 2 11.81 4.74 -18.19
CA GLU A 2 10.35 4.62 -18.16
C GLU A 2 9.92 4.09 -16.78
N CYS A 3 9.00 4.82 -16.13
CA CYS A 3 8.33 4.35 -14.92
C CYS A 3 7.39 3.19 -15.26
N ILE A 4 7.01 2.39 -14.27
CA ILE A 4 5.94 1.40 -14.46
C ILE A 4 4.65 2.12 -14.85
N THR A 5 4.01 1.70 -15.93
CA THR A 5 2.72 2.23 -16.37
C THR A 5 1.58 1.61 -15.55
N ASP A 6 0.41 2.24 -15.57
CA ASP A 6 -0.80 1.67 -14.95
C ASP A 6 -1.12 0.26 -15.50
N GLU A 7 -0.87 0.04 -16.79
CA GLU A 7 -1.02 -1.27 -17.43
C GLU A 7 -0.07 -2.31 -16.85
N GLY A 8 1.21 -1.94 -16.67
CA GLY A 8 2.19 -2.80 -16.02
C GLY A 8 1.80 -3.12 -14.57
N MET A 9 1.26 -2.14 -13.85
CA MET A 9 0.82 -2.32 -12.47
C MET A 9 -0.43 -3.21 -12.37
N ASN A 10 -1.38 -3.05 -13.29
CA ASN A 10 -2.55 -3.91 -13.40
C ASN A 10 -2.16 -5.35 -13.78
N ALA A 11 -1.18 -5.53 -14.65
CA ALA A 11 -0.66 -6.85 -15.00
C ALA A 11 -0.03 -7.55 -13.79
N LEU A 12 0.68 -6.83 -12.92
CA LEU A 12 1.16 -7.36 -11.63
C LEU A 12 0.00 -7.68 -10.69
N GLY A 13 -1.01 -6.82 -10.61
CA GLY A 13 -2.20 -7.02 -9.79
C GLY A 13 -3.00 -8.26 -10.17
N ASN A 14 -3.07 -8.61 -11.45
CA ASN A 14 -3.80 -9.79 -11.91
C ASN A 14 -3.05 -11.11 -11.67
N GLN A 15 -1.81 -11.08 -11.16
CA GLN A 15 -1.05 -12.31 -10.89
C GLN A 15 -1.59 -13.06 -9.68
N ILE A 16 -2.12 -14.25 -9.92
CA ILE A 16 -2.66 -15.13 -8.86
C ILE A 16 -1.60 -15.76 -7.95
N LYS A 17 -0.31 -15.61 -8.26
CA LYS A 17 0.79 -16.20 -7.45
C LYS A 17 1.58 -15.15 -6.66
N LEU A 18 1.32 -13.87 -6.89
CA LEU A 18 2.10 -12.80 -6.28
C LEU A 18 1.75 -12.67 -4.79
N GLY A 19 2.57 -13.28 -3.93
CA GLY A 19 2.41 -13.26 -2.47
C GLY A 19 3.17 -12.13 -1.77
N VAL A 20 4.23 -11.62 -2.40
CA VAL A 20 5.07 -10.55 -1.85
C VAL A 20 5.33 -9.53 -2.94
N LEU A 21 5.07 -8.26 -2.64
CA LEU A 21 5.38 -7.13 -3.51
C LEU A 21 6.29 -6.16 -2.75
N ARG A 22 7.40 -5.81 -3.39
CA ARG A 22 8.39 -4.86 -2.89
C ARG A 22 8.56 -3.77 -3.95
N LEU A 23 8.21 -2.52 -3.62
CA LEU A 23 8.34 -1.39 -4.54
C LEU A 23 9.43 -0.45 -4.07
N LEU A 24 10.56 -0.43 -4.78
CA LEU A 24 11.70 0.42 -4.46
C LEU A 24 11.73 1.62 -5.41
N ARG A 25 12.09 2.80 -4.90
CA ARG A 25 12.38 3.96 -5.75
C ARG A 25 13.60 3.65 -6.62
N GLY A 26 13.48 3.86 -7.93
CA GLY A 26 14.62 3.86 -8.84
C GLY A 26 15.56 5.05 -8.56
N VAL A 27 16.73 5.07 -9.18
CA VAL A 27 17.75 6.13 -9.05
C VAL A 27 17.32 7.52 -9.56
N SER A 28 16.08 7.67 -10.03
CA SER A 28 15.54 8.96 -10.47
C SER A 28 15.08 9.79 -9.27
N PHE A 29 15.61 11.00 -9.16
CA PHE A 29 15.27 11.97 -8.12
C PHE A 29 14.00 12.76 -8.42
N SER A 30 13.16 12.33 -9.37
CA SER A 30 11.94 13.08 -9.66
C SER A 30 11.03 13.09 -8.44
N ASP A 31 10.57 14.28 -8.08
CA ASP A 31 9.71 14.52 -6.91
C ASP A 31 8.23 14.18 -7.20
N ASP A 32 8.03 13.46 -8.30
CA ASP A 32 6.73 13.08 -8.82
C ASP A 32 6.12 12.02 -7.91
N SER A 33 4.89 12.28 -7.50
CA SER A 33 4.07 11.27 -6.88
C SER A 33 3.50 10.33 -7.94
N PHE A 34 3.34 9.05 -7.61
CA PHE A 34 2.55 8.13 -8.43
C PHE A 34 1.29 7.70 -7.68
N ASP A 35 0.24 7.43 -8.43
CA ASP A 35 -1.01 6.93 -7.87
C ASP A 35 -0.99 5.40 -7.83
N PHE A 36 -1.20 4.82 -6.65
CA PHE A 36 -1.36 3.39 -6.48
C PHE A 36 -2.85 3.04 -6.50
N ASN A 37 -3.35 2.58 -7.65
CA ASN A 37 -4.72 2.12 -7.79
C ASN A 37 -4.75 0.62 -8.04
N SER A 38 -5.44 -0.12 -7.18
CA SER A 38 -5.73 -1.54 -7.43
C SER A 38 -7.14 -1.71 -8.00
N VAL A 39 -7.25 -2.53 -9.04
CA VAL A 39 -8.54 -2.94 -9.59
C VAL A 39 -9.28 -3.88 -8.64
N ALA A 40 -10.59 -4.05 -8.84
CA ALA A 40 -11.38 -4.99 -8.06
C ALA A 40 -10.81 -6.41 -8.17
N GLY A 41 -10.65 -7.10 -7.03
CA GLY A 41 -10.02 -8.41 -6.97
C GLY A 41 -8.51 -8.43 -7.28
N GLY A 42 -7.87 -7.27 -7.45
CA GLY A 42 -6.44 -7.17 -7.69
C GLY A 42 -5.62 -7.70 -6.51
N PHE A 43 -4.48 -8.29 -6.82
CA PHE A 43 -3.52 -8.86 -5.86
C PHE A 43 -4.16 -9.92 -4.94
N PRO A 44 -4.84 -10.95 -5.49
CA PRO A 44 -5.68 -11.86 -4.70
C PRO A 44 -4.91 -12.73 -3.69
N GLN A 45 -3.59 -12.92 -3.90
CA GLN A 45 -2.72 -13.70 -3.01
C GLN A 45 -1.68 -12.86 -2.26
N LEU A 46 -1.70 -11.55 -2.41
CA LEU A 46 -0.68 -10.70 -1.83
C LEU A 46 -0.81 -10.69 -0.31
N GLN A 47 0.26 -11.11 0.37
CA GLN A 47 0.34 -11.23 1.83
C GLN A 47 1.25 -10.16 2.43
N VAL A 48 2.31 -9.79 1.71
CA VAL A 48 3.27 -8.78 2.15
C VAL A 48 3.40 -7.72 1.09
N PHE A 49 3.14 -6.47 1.48
CA PHE A 49 3.44 -5.31 0.65
C PHE A 49 4.43 -4.43 1.42
N SER A 50 5.65 -4.28 0.88
CA SER A 50 6.72 -3.61 1.62
C SER A 50 7.61 -2.73 0.74
N ASP A 51 8.55 -2.09 1.44
CA ASP A 51 9.67 -1.34 0.87
C ASP A 51 9.30 -0.12 0.05
N MET A 52 8.09 0.44 0.26
CA MET A 52 7.69 1.78 -0.17
C MET A 52 8.48 2.86 0.57
N SER A 53 9.79 2.80 0.40
CA SER A 53 10.82 3.68 0.90
C SER A 53 11.05 4.73 -0.16
N ASP A 54 10.85 5.98 0.21
CA ASP A 54 11.11 7.13 -0.65
C ASP A 54 10.22 7.22 -1.89
N LEU A 55 9.11 6.47 -1.89
CA LEU A 55 8.03 6.56 -2.86
C LEU A 55 7.00 7.57 -2.37
N LYS A 56 6.80 8.65 -3.14
CA LYS A 56 5.71 9.59 -2.91
C LYS A 56 4.45 9.00 -3.54
N VAL A 57 3.62 8.35 -2.74
CA VAL A 57 2.32 7.85 -3.22
C VAL A 57 1.33 9.01 -3.14
N GLY A 58 0.83 9.46 -4.29
CA GLY A 58 -0.08 10.60 -4.37
C GLY A 58 -1.48 10.22 -3.93
N LYS A 59 -2.14 9.37 -4.71
CA LYS A 59 -3.39 8.71 -4.33
C LYS A 59 -3.17 7.22 -4.16
N TRP A 60 -3.75 6.67 -3.12
CA TRP A 60 -3.85 5.22 -2.98
C TRP A 60 -5.32 4.83 -2.88
N LYS A 61 -5.81 4.03 -3.85
CA LYS A 61 -7.14 3.44 -3.81
C LYS A 61 -7.10 1.91 -3.86
N LEU A 62 -7.80 1.28 -2.93
CA LEU A 62 -8.03 -0.15 -2.96
C LEU A 62 -9.33 -0.47 -3.70
N GLY A 63 -9.26 -1.34 -4.69
CA GLY A 63 -10.44 -1.88 -5.35
C GLY A 63 -11.23 -2.78 -4.40
N ASN A 64 -12.54 -2.93 -4.65
CA ASN A 64 -13.34 -3.87 -3.89
C ASN A 64 -12.73 -5.28 -3.95
N SER A 65 -12.59 -5.92 -2.79
CA SER A 65 -12.00 -7.26 -2.67
C SER A 65 -10.55 -7.37 -3.17
N ALA A 66 -9.85 -6.25 -3.36
CA ALA A 66 -8.42 -6.26 -3.62
C ALA A 66 -7.65 -6.60 -2.34
N MET A 67 -6.52 -7.29 -2.50
CA MET A 67 -5.57 -7.55 -1.40
C MET A 67 -6.19 -8.20 -0.15
N LEU A 68 -7.26 -9.01 -0.28
CA LEU A 68 -7.96 -9.62 0.85
C LEU A 68 -7.08 -10.48 1.76
N ARG A 69 -5.94 -10.95 1.26
CA ARG A 69 -4.97 -11.77 2.00
C ARG A 69 -3.78 -10.98 2.55
N LEU A 70 -3.80 -9.65 2.44
CA LEU A 70 -2.70 -8.81 2.90
C LEU A 70 -2.60 -8.86 4.41
N GLN A 71 -1.46 -9.33 4.91
CA GLN A 71 -1.18 -9.50 6.33
C GLN A 71 -0.24 -8.43 6.86
N SER A 72 0.74 -8.01 6.06
CA SER A 72 1.74 -7.04 6.46
C SER A 72 1.89 -5.95 5.40
N LEU A 73 1.73 -4.71 5.85
CA LEU A 73 2.10 -3.51 5.13
C LEU A 73 3.28 -2.82 5.82
N VAL A 74 4.35 -2.56 5.08
CA VAL A 74 5.50 -1.79 5.59
C VAL A 74 5.82 -0.65 4.63
N CYS A 75 5.62 0.58 5.07
CA CYS A 75 5.96 1.78 4.31
C CYS A 75 6.90 2.68 5.11
N LYS A 76 7.69 3.49 4.39
CA LYS A 76 8.67 4.36 5.03
C LYS A 76 8.15 5.79 5.11
N LYS A 77 7.72 6.39 4.00
CA LYS A 77 7.20 7.75 3.96
C LYS A 77 5.94 7.75 3.11
N LEU A 78 4.81 7.96 3.76
CA LEU A 78 3.52 7.92 3.10
C LEU A 78 2.68 9.01 3.78
N ASP A 79 1.90 9.78 3.01
CA ASP A 79 1.18 10.93 3.55
C ASP A 79 -0.25 10.57 3.99
N ASP A 80 -0.86 9.57 3.33
CA ASP A 80 -2.17 9.01 3.69
C ASP A 80 -2.31 7.52 3.33
N LEU A 81 -3.10 6.75 4.07
CA LEU A 81 -3.43 5.35 3.73
C LEU A 81 -4.93 5.24 3.36
N PRO A 82 -5.29 4.39 2.39
CA PRO A 82 -6.69 4.21 2.02
C PRO A 82 -7.50 3.66 3.20
N ASN A 83 -8.66 4.25 3.47
CA ASN A 83 -9.55 3.80 4.53
C ASN A 83 -10.01 2.34 4.33
N GLU A 84 -10.11 1.91 3.08
CA GLU A 84 -10.44 0.54 2.69
C GLU A 84 -9.41 -0.48 3.23
N LEU A 85 -8.16 -0.06 3.49
CA LEU A 85 -7.14 -0.92 4.09
C LEU A 85 -7.59 -1.47 5.45
N TRP A 86 -8.33 -0.67 6.22
CA TRP A 86 -8.83 -1.04 7.56
C TRP A 86 -9.99 -2.03 7.50
N SER A 87 -10.60 -2.24 6.33
CA SER A 87 -11.59 -3.29 6.12
C SER A 87 -10.97 -4.67 5.83
N LEU A 88 -9.64 -4.74 5.62
CA LEU A 88 -8.94 -5.99 5.33
C LEU A 88 -8.82 -6.84 6.60
N THR A 89 -9.64 -7.87 6.70
CA THR A 89 -9.70 -8.77 7.86
C THR A 89 -8.43 -9.59 8.08
N ALA A 90 -7.63 -9.80 7.04
CA ALA A 90 -6.35 -10.51 7.12
C ALA A 90 -5.19 -9.61 7.58
N LEU A 91 -5.37 -8.29 7.62
CA LEU A 91 -4.31 -7.36 7.98
C LEU A 91 -3.97 -7.52 9.47
N ARG A 92 -2.68 -7.68 9.77
CA ARG A 92 -2.16 -7.89 11.12
C ARG A 92 -1.09 -6.90 11.50
N LYS A 93 -0.39 -6.35 10.51
CA LYS A 93 0.72 -5.44 10.73
C LYS A 93 0.67 -4.31 9.72
N VAL A 94 0.63 -3.09 10.22
CA VAL A 94 0.93 -1.87 9.47
C VAL A 94 2.09 -1.19 10.16
N GLN A 95 3.19 -1.02 9.44
CA GLN A 95 4.37 -0.35 9.96
C GLN A 95 4.71 0.83 9.04
N VAL A 96 4.59 2.04 9.58
CA VAL A 96 5.03 3.29 8.95
C VAL A 96 6.30 3.75 9.68
N ARG A 97 7.43 3.89 8.99
CA ARG A 97 8.72 4.21 9.65
C ARG A 97 9.01 5.72 9.78
N LEU A 98 8.52 6.54 8.86
CA LEU A 98 8.60 8.00 8.85
C LEU A 98 7.19 8.53 8.59
N SER A 99 6.42 8.59 9.67
CA SER A 99 5.03 9.04 9.66
C SER A 99 4.98 10.56 9.61
N SER A 100 4.09 11.13 8.78
CA SER A 100 3.64 12.51 8.99
C SER A 100 2.83 12.60 10.29
N ASP A 101 2.70 13.79 10.88
CA ASP A 101 1.88 13.99 12.09
C ASP A 101 0.43 13.51 11.87
N SER A 102 -0.09 13.69 10.65
CA SER A 102 -1.40 13.17 10.22
C SER A 102 -1.49 11.65 10.34
N MET A 103 -0.47 10.92 9.87
CA MET A 103 -0.40 9.46 9.98
C MET A 103 -0.30 8.98 11.42
N VAL A 104 0.47 9.67 12.27
CA VAL A 104 0.56 9.32 13.70
C VAL A 104 -0.81 9.43 14.35
N HIS A 105 -1.55 10.51 14.09
CA HIS A 105 -2.90 10.70 14.62
C HIS A 105 -3.89 9.65 14.09
N MET A 106 -3.82 9.31 12.81
CA MET A 106 -4.69 8.27 12.22
C MET A 106 -4.40 6.88 12.81
N LEU A 107 -3.13 6.50 12.94
CA LEU A 107 -2.72 5.22 13.53
C LEU A 107 -3.10 5.13 15.01
N GLY A 108 -2.92 6.20 15.79
CA GLY A 108 -3.34 6.25 17.18
C GLY A 108 -4.86 6.08 17.35
N ASN A 109 -5.66 6.68 16.46
CA ASN A 109 -7.13 6.50 16.47
C ASN A 109 -7.58 5.07 16.13
N LEU A 110 -6.74 4.28 15.47
CA LEU A 110 -7.02 2.88 15.13
C LEU A 110 -6.64 1.92 16.25
N GLU A 111 -5.62 2.25 17.04
CA GLU A 111 -5.27 1.50 18.25
C GLU A 111 -6.42 1.55 19.27
N ILE A 112 -7.03 2.73 19.46
CA ILE A 112 -8.16 2.94 20.39
C ILE A 112 -9.44 2.21 19.92
N LYS A 113 -9.64 2.02 18.61
CA LYS A 113 -10.82 1.33 18.07
C LYS A 113 -10.77 -0.20 18.18
N ASN A 114 -9.64 -0.77 18.60
CA ASN A 114 -9.49 -2.22 18.82
C ASN A 114 -9.77 -2.65 20.27
N GLU A 115 -10.22 -1.75 21.14
CA GLU A 115 -10.74 -2.12 22.47
C GLU A 115 -12.19 -2.61 22.33
N VAL A 116 -12.36 -3.94 22.37
CA VAL A 116 -13.62 -4.65 22.65
C VAL A 116 -13.59 -5.11 24.10
#